data_AF-A0AA41MU80-F1
#
_entry.id   AF-A0AA41MU80-F1
#
_cell.length_a   1.000
_cell.length_b   1.000
_cell.length_c   1.000
_cell.angle_alpha   90.00
_cell.angle_beta   90.00
_cell.angle_gamma   90.00
#
_symmetry.space_group_name_H-M   'P 1'
#
loop_
_entity.id
_entity.type
_entity.pdbx_description
1 polymer ?
#
loop_
_entity_poly.entity_id
_entity_poly.type
_entity_poly.pdbx_seq_one_letter_code
_entity_poly.pdbx_strand_id
1 'polypeptide(L)'
;MGSQAPQPPQDPIRRDEEEEEKEVEDEDEYDEDSEEEQDEADEVVDEEVNVEFEAYSISDNDHAGIKKLLQQLFLKAPVNTAELTDLLIQQNHIGMDTFRPSDNQTNVSEDSDDDVDEDEIFGFTSLLNLTERKGTQCAEQIKELVLSFCEKNCEKSVVEQLDKLLNDTTKPVGFLLSERFINVPPQIALPMYQQLQKELAESHKTNKPCGRCSFYLLISKTFVEAGKTNSKKRWSNQKD
;
A
#
# COMPACT_ATOMS: atom_id res chain seq x y z
N MET A 1 29.31 -53.70 -11.75
CA MET A 1 29.92 -54.54 -12.80
C MET A 1 28.78 -54.97 -13.71
N GLY A 2 28.74 -54.82 -15.01
CA GLY A 2 29.67 -54.39 -16.05
C GLY A 2 28.88 -54.45 -17.36
N SER A 3 29.32 -53.65 -18.32
CA SER A 3 28.70 -53.28 -19.59
C SER A 3 28.61 -54.38 -20.67
N GLN A 4 27.84 -54.03 -21.72
CA GLN A 4 27.93 -54.38 -23.15
C GLN A 4 27.19 -55.60 -23.71
N ALA A 5 26.43 -55.35 -24.78
CA ALA A 5 26.40 -56.17 -25.99
C ALA A 5 26.08 -55.29 -27.24
N PRO A 6 26.52 -55.68 -28.46
CA PRO A 6 26.74 -54.78 -29.62
C PRO A 6 25.81 -55.02 -30.83
N GLN A 7 25.86 -54.11 -31.81
CA GLN A 7 25.34 -54.19 -33.21
C GLN A 7 26.45 -54.61 -34.20
N PRO A 8 26.27 -54.73 -35.55
CA PRO A 8 25.12 -55.01 -36.46
C PRO A 8 25.47 -56.16 -37.47
N PRO A 9 24.77 -56.37 -38.63
CA PRO A 9 25.18 -55.74 -39.91
C PRO A 9 24.04 -55.43 -40.95
N GLN A 10 24.44 -54.86 -42.10
CA GLN A 10 23.73 -54.05 -43.13
C GLN A 10 23.22 -54.80 -44.41
N ASP A 11 22.16 -54.23 -45.04
CA ASP A 11 21.86 -53.95 -46.50
C ASP A 11 21.94 -55.04 -47.60
N PRO A 12 21.20 -54.95 -48.78
CA PRO A 12 21.22 -53.77 -49.69
C PRO A 12 20.08 -53.49 -50.76
N ILE A 13 19.96 -52.20 -51.17
CA ILE A 13 20.02 -51.61 -52.55
C ILE A 13 18.88 -51.73 -53.63
N ARG A 14 18.35 -50.52 -54.00
CA ARG A 14 18.01 -49.87 -55.30
C ARG A 14 17.04 -50.45 -56.35
N ARG A 15 16.22 -49.55 -56.95
CA ARG A 15 16.05 -49.31 -58.41
C ARG A 15 15.27 -48.01 -58.69
N ASP A 16 15.85 -47.16 -59.55
CA ASP A 16 15.27 -45.98 -60.23
C ASP A 16 14.61 -46.41 -61.54
N GLU A 17 13.51 -45.77 -61.95
CA GLU A 17 13.11 -45.57 -63.35
C GLU A 17 12.39 -44.20 -63.51
N GLU A 18 12.96 -43.36 -64.37
CA GLU A 18 12.48 -42.05 -64.85
C GLU A 18 11.61 -42.24 -66.10
N GLU A 19 10.54 -41.45 -66.32
CA GLU A 19 10.07 -41.06 -67.67
C GLU A 19 9.34 -39.69 -67.68
N GLU A 20 10.01 -38.72 -68.31
CA GLU A 20 9.57 -37.75 -69.34
C GLU A 20 8.46 -36.69 -69.10
N GLU A 21 8.96 -35.46 -68.89
CA GLU A 21 8.74 -34.20 -69.64
C GLU A 21 7.40 -33.90 -70.34
N LYS A 22 6.83 -32.72 -70.00
CA LYS A 22 6.33 -31.77 -71.00
C LYS A 22 6.28 -30.33 -70.47
N GLU A 23 7.07 -29.48 -71.12
CA GLU A 23 7.06 -28.03 -71.04
C GLU A 23 5.76 -27.43 -71.58
N VAL A 24 5.30 -26.34 -70.95
CA VAL A 24 4.92 -25.11 -71.67
C VAL A 24 5.03 -23.92 -70.72
N GLU A 25 5.82 -22.95 -71.18
CA GLU A 25 6.00 -21.59 -70.68
C GLU A 25 4.68 -20.82 -70.65
N ASP A 26 4.53 -19.94 -69.66
CA ASP A 26 3.94 -18.61 -69.87
C ASP A 26 4.58 -17.65 -68.85
N GLU A 27 5.23 -16.63 -69.39
CA GLU A 27 5.79 -15.46 -68.73
C GLU A 27 4.69 -14.65 -68.02
N ASP A 28 5.02 -14.01 -66.88
CA ASP A 28 4.51 -12.71 -66.40
C ASP A 28 5.27 -12.41 -65.09
N GLU A 29 6.32 -11.59 -65.10
CA GLU A 29 6.30 -10.14 -64.86
C GLU A 29 6.43 -9.76 -63.37
N TYR A 30 7.56 -9.10 -63.08
CA TYR A 30 8.07 -8.41 -61.87
C TYR A 30 7.18 -8.30 -60.62
N ASP A 31 7.73 -8.66 -59.45
CA ASP A 31 7.99 -7.64 -58.41
C ASP A 31 9.06 -8.13 -57.41
N GLU A 32 10.03 -7.26 -57.15
CA GLU A 32 11.20 -7.50 -56.31
C GLU A 32 10.96 -6.81 -54.97
N ASP A 33 9.92 -7.22 -54.23
CA ASP A 33 9.69 -6.67 -52.89
C ASP A 33 10.57 -7.41 -51.88
N SER A 34 11.72 -6.77 -51.64
CA SER A 34 12.56 -7.02 -50.47
C SER A 34 11.72 -6.71 -49.23
N GLU A 35 11.21 -7.74 -48.57
CA GLU A 35 10.67 -7.63 -47.21
C GLU A 35 11.81 -7.22 -46.28
N GLU A 36 12.03 -5.91 -46.16
CA GLU A 36 12.76 -5.34 -45.03
C GLU A 36 11.95 -5.71 -43.78
N GLU A 37 12.41 -6.72 -43.05
CA GLU A 37 12.03 -6.95 -41.66
C GLU A 37 12.29 -5.64 -40.91
N GLN A 38 11.25 -4.82 -40.77
CA GLN A 38 11.21 -3.74 -39.80
C GLN A 38 11.26 -4.43 -38.44
N ASP A 39 12.48 -4.57 -37.93
CA ASP A 39 12.73 -4.68 -36.51
C ASP A 39 12.08 -3.46 -35.85
N GLU A 40 10.79 -3.60 -35.48
CA GLU A 40 10.17 -2.76 -34.45
C GLU A 40 10.93 -3.03 -33.16
N ALA A 41 12.08 -2.36 -33.03
CA ALA A 41 12.70 -2.15 -31.75
C ALA A 41 11.65 -1.41 -30.91
N ASP A 42 10.98 -2.16 -30.04
CA ASP A 42 10.22 -1.64 -28.89
C ASP A 42 11.09 -0.56 -28.25
N GLU A 43 10.88 0.70 -28.63
CA GLU A 43 11.45 1.84 -27.95
C GLU A 43 10.87 1.78 -26.55
N VAL A 44 11.66 1.27 -25.61
CA VAL A 44 11.34 1.31 -24.18
C VAL A 44 11.29 2.79 -23.83
N VAL A 45 10.09 3.37 -23.91
CA VAL A 45 9.81 4.73 -23.48
C VAL A 45 10.02 4.75 -21.97
N ASP A 46 11.24 5.06 -21.55
CA ASP A 46 11.58 5.37 -20.17
C ASP A 46 11.10 6.80 -19.88
N GLU A 47 9.78 7.00 -19.99
CA GLU A 47 9.12 8.24 -19.58
C GLU A 47 9.14 8.29 -18.06
N GLU A 48 10.03 9.13 -17.52
CA GLU A 48 10.03 9.47 -16.10
C GLU A 48 8.73 10.22 -15.74
N VAL A 49 7.71 9.48 -15.29
CA VAL A 49 6.47 10.06 -14.76
C VAL A 49 6.78 10.76 -13.44
N ASN A 50 6.84 12.09 -13.47
CA ASN A 50 7.06 12.91 -12.29
C ASN A 50 5.75 13.03 -11.49
N VAL A 51 5.58 12.18 -10.48
CA VAL A 51 4.43 12.23 -9.56
C VAL A 51 4.72 13.21 -8.43
N GLU A 52 3.97 14.31 -8.38
CA GLU A 52 3.98 15.24 -7.26
C GLU A 52 2.90 14.86 -6.24
N PHE A 53 3.31 14.77 -4.98
CA PHE A 53 2.46 14.41 -3.86
C PHE A 53 2.05 15.67 -3.11
N GLU A 54 0.82 16.10 -3.36
CA GLU A 54 0.19 17.17 -2.60
C GLU A 54 -0.55 16.59 -1.40
N ALA A 55 -0.82 17.45 -0.42
CA ALA A 55 -1.57 17.04 0.74
C ALA A 55 -2.65 18.07 1.02
N TYR A 56 -3.84 17.59 1.34
CA TYR A 56 -5.07 18.38 1.47
C TYR A 56 -5.68 18.21 2.86
N SER A 57 -6.79 18.88 3.16
CA SER A 57 -7.52 18.67 4.42
C SER A 57 -8.59 17.60 4.23
N ILE A 58 -8.84 16.80 5.28
CA ILE A 58 -9.83 15.72 5.21
C ILE A 58 -11.22 16.27 4.93
N SER A 59 -11.90 15.72 3.92
CA SER A 59 -13.27 16.11 3.54
C SER A 59 -14.23 14.92 3.49
N ASP A 60 -15.53 15.22 3.32
CA ASP A 60 -16.57 14.20 3.19
C ASP A 60 -16.38 13.33 1.93
N ASN A 61 -15.74 13.86 0.89
CA ASN A 61 -15.47 13.12 -0.35
C ASN A 61 -14.49 11.96 -0.12
N ASP A 62 -13.59 12.10 0.85
CA ASP A 62 -12.51 11.17 1.12
C ASP A 62 -12.95 9.98 2.01
N HIS A 63 -14.21 9.97 2.46
CA HIS A 63 -14.75 8.94 3.35
C HIS A 63 -14.50 7.51 2.84
N ALA A 64 -14.75 7.24 1.56
CA ALA A 64 -14.55 5.90 1.00
C ALA A 64 -13.07 5.47 1.06
N GLY A 65 -12.17 6.37 0.70
CA GLY A 65 -10.72 6.14 0.71
C GLY A 65 -10.18 5.93 2.12
N ILE A 66 -10.56 6.79 3.08
CA ILE A 66 -10.08 6.70 4.47
C ILE A 66 -10.58 5.40 5.09
N LYS A 67 -11.84 5.04 4.86
CA LYS A 67 -12.41 3.78 5.34
C LYS A 67 -11.65 2.57 4.78
N LYS A 68 -11.28 2.58 3.48
CA LYS A 68 -10.47 1.53 2.83
C LYS A 68 -9.09 1.40 3.50
N LEU A 69 -8.40 2.52 3.74
CA LEU A 69 -7.10 2.54 4.42
C LEU A 69 -7.20 2.06 5.89
N LEU A 70 -8.25 2.45 6.61
CA LEU A 70 -8.51 1.97 7.97
C LEU A 70 -8.81 0.47 8.01
N GLN A 71 -9.55 -0.06 7.03
CA GLN A 71 -9.75 -1.51 6.90
C GLN A 71 -8.42 -2.24 6.66
N GLN A 72 -7.50 -1.65 5.88
CA GLN A 72 -6.15 -2.19 5.70
C GLN A 72 -5.28 -2.11 6.97
N LEU A 73 -5.47 -1.09 7.81
CA LEU A 73 -4.79 -0.98 9.11
C LEU A 73 -5.23 -2.08 10.07
N PHE A 74 -6.54 -2.22 10.23
CA PHE A 74 -7.13 -3.10 11.25
C PHE A 74 -7.33 -4.54 10.76
N LEU A 75 -7.22 -4.81 9.45
CA LEU A 75 -7.39 -6.12 8.83
C LEU A 75 -8.69 -6.81 9.27
N LYS A 76 -8.59 -7.83 10.13
CA LYS A 76 -9.73 -8.60 10.67
C LYS A 76 -10.11 -8.18 12.09
N ALA A 77 -9.49 -7.14 12.64
CA ALA A 77 -9.82 -6.66 13.97
C ALA A 77 -11.23 -6.04 13.99
N PRO A 78 -11.99 -6.23 15.08
CA PRO A 78 -13.38 -5.78 15.17
C PRO A 78 -13.47 -4.28 15.52
N VAL A 79 -12.86 -3.41 14.71
CA VAL A 79 -12.95 -1.96 14.86
C VAL A 79 -13.96 -1.42 13.85
N ASN A 80 -14.92 -0.60 14.31
CA ASN A 80 -15.87 0.07 13.46
C ASN A 80 -15.16 1.17 12.66
N THR A 81 -14.64 0.81 11.49
CA THR A 81 -13.90 1.74 10.63
C THR A 81 -14.78 2.80 10.00
N ALA A 82 -16.09 2.56 9.86
CA ALA A 82 -17.03 3.57 9.36
C ALA A 82 -17.18 4.71 10.37
N GLU A 83 -17.54 4.39 11.63
CA GLU A 83 -17.64 5.40 12.70
C GLU A 83 -16.30 6.11 12.92
N LEU A 84 -15.18 5.38 12.86
CA LEU A 84 -13.86 5.99 12.95
C LEU A 84 -13.62 7.00 11.80
N THR A 85 -13.99 6.65 10.58
CA THR A 85 -13.88 7.57 9.43
C THR A 85 -14.73 8.81 9.63
N ASP A 86 -15.99 8.64 10.04
CA ASP A 86 -16.91 9.74 10.33
C ASP A 86 -16.33 10.69 11.38
N LEU A 87 -15.74 10.14 12.45
CA LEU A 87 -15.11 10.95 13.50
C LEU A 87 -13.90 11.74 12.97
N LEU A 88 -13.07 11.14 12.10
CA LEU A 88 -11.91 11.82 11.53
C LEU A 88 -12.33 12.96 10.60
N ILE A 89 -13.34 12.77 9.76
CA ILE A 89 -13.87 13.82 8.87
C ILE A 89 -14.51 14.96 9.67
N GLN A 90 -15.26 14.62 10.73
CA GLN A 90 -15.83 15.61 11.64
C GLN A 90 -14.75 16.47 12.33
N GLN A 91 -13.51 15.97 12.47
CA GLN A 91 -12.38 16.72 12.99
C GLN A 91 -11.74 17.62 11.91
N ASN A 92 -12.54 18.40 11.15
CA ASN A 92 -12.19 19.30 10.02
C ASN A 92 -11.11 20.40 10.31
N HIS A 93 -10.26 20.20 11.30
CA HIS A 93 -9.14 21.03 11.73
C HIS A 93 -7.90 20.22 12.12
N ILE A 94 -7.96 18.89 12.20
CA ILE A 94 -6.85 17.98 12.49
C ILE A 94 -6.96 16.76 11.58
N GLY A 95 -5.95 16.58 10.75
CA GLY A 95 -5.90 15.46 9.82
C GLY A 95 -5.63 16.00 8.44
N MET A 96 -4.45 15.63 7.95
CA MET A 96 -4.09 15.92 6.58
C MET A 96 -4.40 14.70 5.73
N ASP A 97 -5.10 15.00 4.65
CA ASP A 97 -5.63 14.06 3.71
C ASP A 97 -4.73 13.88 2.50
N THR A 98 -4.90 12.67 1.99
CA THR A 98 -5.00 12.34 0.58
C THR A 98 -3.89 12.93 -0.28
N PHE A 99 -2.85 12.11 -0.41
CA PHE A 99 -2.05 12.14 -1.63
C PHE A 99 -2.98 11.89 -2.81
N ARG A 100 -3.10 12.87 -3.71
CA ARG A 100 -3.52 12.66 -5.11
C ARG A 100 -2.30 12.94 -5.99
N PRO A 101 -2.08 12.19 -7.08
CA PRO A 101 -1.18 12.64 -8.13
C PRO A 101 -1.73 13.97 -8.69
N SER A 102 -0.90 15.00 -8.79
CA SER A 102 -1.32 16.32 -9.28
C SER A 102 -1.98 16.20 -10.67
N ASP A 103 -3.16 16.81 -10.83
CA ASP A 103 -4.00 16.80 -12.06
C ASP A 103 -3.29 17.35 -13.32
N ASN A 104 -2.07 17.88 -13.19
CA ASN A 104 -1.42 18.63 -14.26
C ASN A 104 -0.59 17.79 -15.25
N GLN A 105 -0.39 16.48 -15.06
CA GLN A 105 0.48 15.69 -15.96
C GLN A 105 0.06 14.23 -16.20
N THR A 106 -1.12 13.80 -15.79
CA THR A 106 -1.69 12.56 -16.33
C THR A 106 -2.35 12.85 -17.67
N ASN A 107 -1.55 13.02 -18.73
CA ASN A 107 -2.00 12.63 -20.07
C ASN A 107 -2.13 11.10 -20.10
N VAL A 108 -3.08 10.57 -19.32
CA VAL A 108 -3.59 9.24 -19.59
C VAL A 108 -4.40 9.40 -20.88
N SER A 109 -3.93 8.74 -21.94
CA SER A 109 -4.55 8.67 -23.25
C SER A 109 -6.08 8.72 -23.16
N GLU A 110 -6.71 9.59 -23.95
CA GLU A 110 -8.17 9.75 -24.08
C GLU A 110 -8.91 8.48 -24.61
N ASP A 111 -8.28 7.31 -24.60
CA ASP A 111 -8.78 6.05 -25.17
C ASP A 111 -9.00 4.93 -24.13
N SER A 112 -8.90 5.22 -22.83
CA SER A 112 -9.30 4.27 -21.78
C SER A 112 -10.60 4.70 -21.12
N ASP A 113 -11.68 3.95 -21.37
CA ASP A 113 -12.94 3.91 -20.60
C ASP A 113 -12.73 3.39 -19.15
N ASP A 114 -11.61 3.75 -18.51
CA ASP A 114 -11.36 3.44 -17.11
C ASP A 114 -11.70 4.69 -16.31
N ASP A 115 -12.81 4.61 -15.56
CA ASP A 115 -13.20 5.53 -14.50
C ASP A 115 -12.04 5.72 -13.52
N VAL A 116 -11.10 6.63 -13.82
CA VAL A 116 -10.13 7.09 -12.83
C VAL A 116 -10.93 7.87 -11.82
N ASP A 117 -11.22 7.23 -10.68
CA ASP A 117 -11.80 7.87 -9.50
C ASP A 117 -10.88 9.04 -9.13
N GLU A 118 -11.20 10.25 -9.60
CA GLU A 118 -10.50 11.52 -9.30
C GLU A 118 -10.43 11.78 -7.77
N ASP A 119 -11.18 11.00 -6.98
CA ASP A 119 -11.25 11.02 -5.53
C ASP A 119 -10.48 9.87 -4.83
N GLU A 120 -9.61 9.13 -5.53
CA GLU A 120 -8.83 8.07 -4.87
C GLU A 120 -7.72 8.65 -3.97
N ILE A 121 -7.73 8.23 -2.70
CA ILE A 121 -6.74 8.64 -1.72
C ILE A 121 -5.65 7.57 -1.55
N PHE A 122 -4.39 7.96 -1.69
CA PHE A 122 -3.27 7.03 -1.57
C PHE A 122 -2.69 6.91 -0.15
N GLY A 123 -3.07 7.81 0.76
CA GLY A 123 -2.66 7.78 2.16
C GLY A 123 -3.22 8.95 2.96
N PHE A 124 -3.27 8.81 4.29
CA PHE A 124 -3.72 9.85 5.20
C PHE A 124 -2.90 9.81 6.51
N THR A 125 -2.81 10.95 7.20
CA THR A 125 -2.24 11.01 8.55
C THR A 125 -3.10 11.92 9.43
N SER A 126 -3.64 11.35 10.50
CA SER A 126 -4.56 12.06 11.39
C SER A 126 -4.38 11.63 12.86
N LEU A 127 -5.01 12.37 13.76
CA LEU A 127 -4.97 12.15 15.19
C LEU A 127 -6.38 12.14 15.78
N LEU A 128 -6.76 11.03 16.41
CA LEU A 128 -8.01 10.90 17.16
C LEU A 128 -7.72 10.96 18.66
N ASN A 129 -8.29 11.91 19.41
CA ASN A 129 -8.18 11.90 20.86
C ASN A 129 -9.11 10.84 21.48
N LEU A 130 -8.56 9.69 21.88
CA LEU A 130 -9.31 8.57 22.47
C LEU A 130 -9.95 8.93 23.81
N THR A 131 -9.32 9.81 24.58
CA THR A 131 -9.83 10.25 25.87
C THR A 131 -11.06 11.16 25.72
N GLU A 132 -11.05 12.04 24.72
CA GLU A 132 -12.21 12.90 24.40
C GLU A 132 -13.35 12.12 23.75
N ARG A 133 -13.04 11.11 22.92
CA ARG A 133 -14.01 10.28 22.20
C ARG A 133 -14.42 9.02 22.97
N LYS A 134 -14.13 8.96 24.26
CA LYS A 134 -14.52 7.86 25.14
C LYS A 134 -16.03 7.60 25.05
N GLY A 135 -16.42 6.32 24.96
CA GLY A 135 -17.81 5.90 24.81
C GLY A 135 -18.31 5.81 23.36
N THR A 136 -17.54 6.26 22.36
CA THR A 136 -17.80 5.88 20.95
C THR A 136 -17.37 4.43 20.72
N GLN A 137 -18.04 3.73 19.81
CA GLN A 137 -17.82 2.29 19.65
C GLN A 137 -16.39 2.00 19.16
N CYS A 138 -15.90 2.76 18.18
CA CYS A 138 -14.57 2.60 17.63
C CYS A 138 -13.47 2.88 18.66
N ALA A 139 -13.64 3.88 19.54
CA ALA A 139 -12.64 4.21 20.56
C ALA A 139 -12.51 3.08 21.60
N GLU A 140 -13.62 2.52 22.06
CA GLU A 140 -13.60 1.39 22.99
C GLU A 140 -13.02 0.13 22.32
N GLN A 141 -13.37 -0.13 21.06
CA GLN A 141 -12.81 -1.26 20.29
C GLN A 141 -11.30 -1.12 20.06
N ILE A 142 -10.79 0.08 19.77
CA ILE A 142 -9.35 0.34 19.64
C ILE A 142 -8.64 0.07 20.98
N LYS A 143 -9.22 0.55 22.08
CA LYS A 143 -8.68 0.31 23.42
C LYS A 143 -8.64 -1.19 23.76
N GLU A 144 -9.74 -1.91 23.54
CA GLU A 144 -9.82 -3.36 23.73
C GLU A 144 -8.81 -4.11 22.86
N LEU A 145 -8.68 -3.72 21.58
CA LEU A 145 -7.74 -4.32 20.65
C LEU A 145 -6.31 -4.21 21.18
N VAL A 146 -5.88 -3.00 21.56
CA VAL A 146 -4.53 -2.71 22.04
C VAL A 146 -4.25 -3.45 23.35
N LEU A 147 -5.21 -3.47 24.29
CA LEU A 147 -5.08 -4.22 25.54
C LEU A 147 -4.98 -5.72 25.28
N SER A 148 -5.79 -6.28 24.37
CA SER A 148 -5.73 -7.71 24.03
C SER A 148 -4.40 -8.12 23.41
N PHE A 149 -3.75 -7.23 22.64
CA PHE A 149 -2.41 -7.45 22.14
C PHE A 149 -1.37 -7.39 23.26
N CYS A 150 -1.51 -6.44 24.18
CA CYS A 150 -0.64 -6.31 25.34
C CYS A 150 -0.73 -7.56 26.23
N GLU A 151 -1.93 -8.06 26.53
CA GLU A 151 -2.16 -9.27 27.33
C GLU A 151 -1.50 -10.52 26.74
N LYS A 152 -1.51 -10.64 25.41
CA LYS A 152 -0.91 -11.77 24.70
C LYS A 152 0.62 -11.74 24.68
N ASN A 153 1.22 -10.55 24.77
CA ASN A 153 2.64 -10.35 24.45
C ASN A 153 3.49 -9.79 25.60
N CYS A 154 2.87 -9.17 26.59
CA CYS A 154 3.53 -8.44 27.66
C CYS A 154 3.24 -9.04 29.06
N GLU A 155 3.96 -8.55 30.07
CA GLU A 155 3.70 -8.90 31.47
C GLU A 155 2.43 -8.20 31.99
N LYS A 156 1.76 -8.81 32.98
CA LYS A 156 0.51 -8.26 33.57
C LYS A 156 0.66 -6.83 34.07
N SER A 157 1.82 -6.49 34.66
CA SER A 157 2.14 -5.14 35.13
C SER A 157 2.09 -4.09 34.01
N VAL A 158 2.50 -4.44 32.79
CA VAL A 158 2.48 -3.55 31.63
C VAL A 158 1.05 -3.37 31.13
N VAL A 159 0.24 -4.44 31.13
CA VAL A 159 -1.18 -4.37 30.79
C VAL A 159 -1.93 -3.45 31.76
N GLU A 160 -1.72 -3.63 33.06
CA GLU A 160 -2.34 -2.78 34.10
C GLU A 160 -1.91 -1.31 33.98
N GLN A 161 -0.65 -1.05 33.66
CA GLN A 161 -0.16 0.31 33.42
C GLN A 161 -0.81 0.94 32.18
N LEU A 162 -0.94 0.18 31.10
CA LEU A 162 -1.56 0.66 29.86
C LEU A 162 -3.05 0.90 30.03
N ASP A 163 -3.77 -0.01 30.69
CA ASP A 163 -5.20 0.18 30.99
C ASP A 163 -5.41 1.41 31.87
N LYS A 164 -4.58 1.59 32.92
CA LYS A 164 -4.62 2.80 33.74
C LYS A 164 -4.38 4.06 32.92
N LEU A 165 -3.42 4.04 32.00
CA LEU A 165 -3.10 5.18 31.13
C LEU A 165 -4.28 5.54 30.22
N LEU A 166 -4.89 4.54 29.57
CA LEU A 166 -6.01 4.74 28.63
C LEU A 166 -7.30 5.19 29.34
N ASN A 167 -7.43 4.91 30.65
CA ASN A 167 -8.57 5.35 31.47
C ASN A 167 -8.34 6.68 32.20
N ASP A 168 -7.11 7.20 32.24
CA ASP A 168 -6.77 8.44 32.93
C ASP A 168 -7.21 9.67 32.13
N THR A 169 -8.32 10.29 32.52
CA THR A 169 -8.85 11.49 31.86
C THR A 169 -7.99 12.73 32.07
N THR A 170 -7.05 12.71 33.00
CA THR A 170 -6.14 13.85 33.25
C THR A 170 -4.97 13.89 32.27
N LYS A 171 -4.70 12.78 31.56
CA LYS A 171 -3.62 12.65 30.59
C LYS A 171 -4.17 12.13 29.26
N PRO A 172 -4.71 13.02 28.40
CA PRO A 172 -5.35 12.60 27.17
C PRO A 172 -4.41 11.80 26.25
N VAL A 173 -4.94 10.74 25.66
CA VAL A 173 -4.22 9.87 24.73
C VAL A 173 -4.72 10.10 23.32
N GLY A 174 -3.83 10.56 22.45
CA GLY A 174 -4.09 10.71 21.02
C GLY A 174 -3.70 9.44 20.28
N PHE A 175 -4.61 8.90 19.48
CA PHE A 175 -4.36 7.79 18.57
C PHE A 175 -3.93 8.34 17.22
N LEU A 176 -2.64 8.17 16.93
CA LEU A 176 -2.01 8.61 15.70
C LEU A 176 -2.24 7.54 14.63
N LEU A 177 -2.94 7.93 13.58
CA LEU A 177 -3.22 7.14 12.41
C LEU A 177 -2.32 7.63 11.28
N SER A 178 -1.55 6.74 10.69
CA SER A 178 -0.73 7.05 9.52
C SER A 178 -0.68 5.80 8.66
N GLU A 179 -1.41 5.84 7.55
CA GLU A 179 -1.55 4.74 6.61
C GLU A 179 -1.49 5.24 5.18
N ARG A 180 -0.96 4.39 4.32
CA ARG A 180 -0.77 4.67 2.90
C ARG A 180 -0.65 3.38 2.12
N PHE A 181 -0.86 3.43 0.82
CA PHE A 181 -0.57 2.28 -0.02
C PHE A 181 0.93 1.97 0.00
N ILE A 182 1.25 0.68 -0.16
CA ILE A 182 2.62 0.18 -0.10
C ILE A 182 3.49 0.77 -1.23
N ASN A 183 2.88 1.10 -2.36
CA ASN A 183 3.52 1.67 -3.54
C ASN A 183 3.90 3.15 -3.35
N VAL A 184 3.34 3.84 -2.36
CA VAL A 184 3.71 5.25 -2.11
C VAL A 184 5.10 5.30 -1.45
N PRO A 185 5.99 6.25 -1.80
CA PRO A 185 7.32 6.30 -1.20
C PRO A 185 7.29 6.65 0.30
N PRO A 186 8.19 6.11 1.15
CA PRO A 186 8.23 6.45 2.58
C PRO A 186 8.62 7.91 2.86
N GLN A 187 9.26 8.60 1.91
CA GLN A 187 9.75 9.98 2.04
C GLN A 187 8.63 10.97 2.33
N ILE A 188 7.40 10.65 1.90
CA ILE A 188 6.20 11.47 2.14
C ILE A 188 5.84 11.59 3.63
N ALA A 189 6.28 10.65 4.47
CA ALA A 189 5.85 10.60 5.88
C ALA A 189 6.32 11.83 6.66
N LEU A 190 7.54 12.33 6.37
CA LEU A 190 8.09 13.49 7.05
C LEU A 190 7.25 14.77 6.82
N PRO A 191 6.97 15.20 5.58
CA PRO A 191 6.13 16.38 5.35
C PRO A 191 4.73 16.21 5.94
N MET A 192 4.12 15.02 5.91
CA MET A 192 2.82 14.76 6.56
C MET A 192 2.87 15.03 8.07
N TYR A 193 3.87 14.49 8.78
CA TYR A 193 3.98 14.71 10.22
C TYR A 193 4.29 16.17 10.56
N GLN A 194 5.09 16.86 9.75
CA GLN A 194 5.35 18.29 9.93
C GLN A 194 4.08 19.12 9.79
N GLN A 195 3.21 18.75 8.85
CA GLN A 195 1.95 19.44 8.64
C GLN A 195 0.93 19.14 9.73
N LEU A 196 0.78 17.87 10.15
CA LEU A 196 -0.01 17.51 11.33
C LEU A 196 0.45 18.27 12.58
N GLN A 197 1.76 18.45 12.77
CA GLN A 197 2.30 19.23 13.89
C GLN A 197 1.86 20.70 13.85
N LYS A 198 1.81 21.33 12.66
CA LYS A 198 1.33 22.70 12.49
C LYS A 198 -0.17 22.80 12.81
N GLU A 199 -0.98 21.89 12.28
CA GLU A 199 -2.42 21.81 12.53
C GLU A 199 -2.73 21.62 14.02
N LEU A 200 -2.00 20.73 14.70
CA LEU A 200 -2.14 20.53 16.14
C LEU A 200 -1.78 21.81 16.92
N ALA A 201 -0.71 22.50 16.52
CA ALA A 201 -0.34 23.77 17.14
C ALA A 201 -1.38 24.87 16.91
N GLU A 202 -2.02 24.91 15.74
CA GLU A 202 -3.11 25.84 15.42
C GLU A 202 -4.40 25.49 16.16
N SER A 203 -4.74 24.20 16.26
CA SER A 203 -5.85 23.70 17.07
C SER A 203 -5.67 24.08 18.54
N HIS A 204 -4.45 24.02 19.08
CA HIS A 204 -4.15 24.47 20.45
C HIS A 204 -4.40 25.97 20.62
N LYS A 205 -3.93 26.79 19.66
CA LYS A 205 -4.10 28.25 19.71
C LYS A 205 -5.57 28.66 19.63
N THR A 206 -6.36 27.92 18.87
CA THR A 206 -7.78 28.22 18.60
C THR A 206 -8.74 27.51 19.56
N ASN A 207 -8.24 26.79 20.57
CA ASN A 207 -9.02 25.97 21.51
C ASN A 207 -9.97 24.98 20.82
N LYS A 208 -9.61 24.50 19.62
CA LYS A 208 -10.36 23.45 18.93
C LYS A 208 -10.12 22.09 19.60
N PRO A 209 -11.14 21.20 19.62
CA PRO A 209 -11.03 19.88 20.25
C PRO A 209 -9.92 19.03 19.61
N CYS A 210 -9.48 17.97 20.29
CA CYS A 210 -8.48 16.99 19.82
C CYS A 210 -7.02 17.47 19.75
N GLY A 211 -6.72 18.73 20.06
CA GLY A 211 -5.35 19.22 20.05
C GLY A 211 -4.46 18.64 21.15
N ARG A 212 -4.91 18.66 22.42
CA ARG A 212 -4.00 18.50 23.56
C ARG A 212 -3.89 17.04 24.03
N CYS A 213 -2.88 16.33 23.53
CA CYS A 213 -2.54 14.98 23.97
C CYS A 213 -1.30 14.98 24.87
N SER A 214 -1.33 14.18 25.95
CA SER A 214 -0.15 13.90 26.78
C SER A 214 0.66 12.73 26.24
N PHE A 215 0.00 11.79 25.57
CA PHE A 215 0.61 10.62 24.97
C PHE A 215 0.06 10.39 23.57
N TYR A 216 0.89 9.80 22.71
CA TYR A 216 0.50 9.32 21.40
C TYR A 216 0.58 7.80 21.38
N LEU A 217 -0.50 7.17 20.90
CA LEU A 217 -0.58 5.74 20.62
C LEU A 217 -0.53 5.56 19.11
N LEU A 218 0.37 4.71 18.63
CA LEU A 218 0.53 4.37 17.22
C LEU A 218 0.45 2.85 17.07
N ILE A 219 -0.33 2.38 16.09
CA ILE A 219 -0.29 0.99 15.62
C ILE A 219 0.51 0.98 14.32
N SER A 220 1.51 0.10 14.24
CA SER A 220 2.31 -0.08 13.03
C SER A 220 2.43 -1.58 12.71
N LYS A 221 2.22 -1.92 11.44
CA LYS A 221 2.39 -3.28 10.92
C LYS A 221 3.87 -3.52 10.64
N THR A 222 4.38 -4.66 11.07
CA THR A 222 5.73 -5.12 10.73
C THR A 222 5.63 -6.40 9.93
N PHE A 223 6.51 -6.56 8.94
CA PHE A 223 6.64 -7.79 8.18
C PHE A 223 7.76 -8.65 8.77
N VAL A 224 7.47 -9.94 8.95
CA VAL A 224 8.48 -10.94 9.34
C VAL A 224 8.52 -11.99 8.24
N GLU A 225 9.71 -12.18 7.67
CA GLU A 225 9.95 -13.16 6.62
C GLU A 225 9.65 -14.59 7.13
N ALA A 226 8.97 -15.38 6.30
CA ALA A 226 8.63 -16.76 6.64
C ALA A 226 9.90 -17.57 6.97
N GLY A 227 9.91 -18.24 8.14
CA GLY A 227 11.03 -19.07 8.60
C GLY A 227 11.97 -18.41 9.61
N LYS A 228 11.91 -17.09 9.81
CA LYS A 228 12.60 -16.40 10.91
C LYS A 228 11.64 -16.27 12.09
N THR A 229 11.69 -17.21 13.03
CA THR A 229 10.89 -17.11 14.25
C THR A 229 11.35 -15.91 15.08
N ASN A 230 10.40 -15.09 15.53
CA ASN A 230 10.66 -14.00 16.47
C ASN A 230 11.24 -14.60 17.76
N SER A 231 12.56 -14.70 17.86
CA SER A 231 13.23 -14.87 19.14
C SER A 231 12.86 -13.64 19.95
N LYS A 232 11.91 -13.77 20.88
CA LYS A 232 11.51 -12.74 21.84
C LYS A 232 12.74 -12.31 22.64
N LYS A 233 13.58 -11.45 22.06
CA LYS A 233 14.66 -10.77 22.78
C LYS A 233 13.96 -9.79 23.70
N ARG A 234 13.77 -10.22 24.95
CA ARG A 234 13.46 -9.33 26.08
C ARG A 234 14.47 -8.19 26.02
N TRP A 235 14.00 -7.00 25.67
CA TRP A 235 14.78 -5.79 25.84
C TRP A 235 14.96 -5.62 27.35
N SER A 236 16.11 -6.05 27.86
CA SER A 236 16.50 -5.75 29.23
C SER A 236 16.73 -4.26 29.32
N ASN A 237 15.83 -3.55 30.01
CA ASN A 237 16.03 -2.15 30.38
C ASN A 237 17.36 -2.04 31.12
N GLN A 238 18.32 -1.40 30.47
CA GLN A 238 19.54 -0.93 31.11
C GLN A 238 19.12 0.32 31.90
N LYS A 239 19.09 0.18 33.23
CA LYS A 239 18.91 1.30 34.16
C LYS A 239 20.20 2.11 34.14
N ASP A 240 20.09 3.38 33.82
CA ASP A 240 20.95 4.44 34.36
C ASP A 240 20.17 5.17 35.46
#